data_AF-A0A9Q3D7L7-F1
#
_entry.id   AF-A0A9Q3D7L7-F1
#
_cell.length_a   1.000
_cell.length_b   1.000
_cell.length_c   1.000
_cell.angle_alpha   90.00
_cell.angle_beta   90.00
_cell.angle_gamma   90.00
#
_symmetry.space_group_name_H-M   'P 1'
#
loop_
_entity.id
_entity.type
_entity.pdbx_description
1 polymer ?
#
loop_
_entity_poly.entity_id
_entity_poly.type
_entity_poly.pdbx_seq_one_letter_code
_entity_poly.pdbx_strand_id
1 'polypeptide(L)'
;MRRVDEEIEKAESHNRKTSNQHHRLVPNKPVTSIYNQVPRGLPIDFYDPSWFNSHTDGQKTLTADSFDFAFIPDESESLRGIQHPNERLGHRNFTENYWDQLIEPYDISHKITNEEDLETSGDSNDEIDDDSEVVSLEVYFTYPNRPQLS
;
A
#
# COMPACT_ATOMS: atom_id res chain seq x y z
N MET A 1 22.68 16.37 0.88
CA MET A 1 21.46 17.14 1.18
C MET A 1 20.30 16.47 0.48
N ARG A 2 19.15 16.26 1.15
CA ARG A 2 17.95 15.77 0.45
C ARG A 2 17.28 16.95 -0.22
N ARG A 3 16.62 16.73 -1.36
CA ARG A 3 15.88 17.80 -2.10
C ARG A 3 14.88 18.55 -1.21
N VAL A 4 14.23 17.82 -0.30
CA VAL A 4 13.30 18.39 0.69
C VAL A 4 14.01 19.38 1.62
N ASP A 5 15.24 19.08 2.06
CA ASP A 5 16.00 19.95 2.96
C ASP A 5 16.34 21.28 2.24
N GLU A 6 16.67 21.24 0.94
CA GLU A 6 16.94 22.42 0.11
C GLU A 6 15.69 23.29 -0.13
N GLU A 7 14.53 22.68 -0.37
CA GLU A 7 13.27 23.40 -0.52
C GLU A 7 12.80 24.03 0.80
N ILE A 8 13.02 23.36 1.93
CA ILE A 8 12.76 23.91 3.26
C ILE A 8 13.64 25.12 3.52
N GLU A 9 14.95 25.03 3.27
CA GLU A 9 15.89 26.14 3.45
C GLU A 9 15.48 27.36 2.59
N LYS A 10 15.05 27.11 1.35
CA LYS A 10 14.51 28.14 0.46
C LYS A 10 13.20 28.73 0.96
N ALA A 11 12.32 27.94 1.58
CA ALA A 11 11.08 28.47 2.16
C ALA A 11 11.35 29.31 3.42
N GLU A 12 12.31 28.91 4.25
CA GLU A 12 12.71 29.62 5.47
C GLU A 12 13.34 30.97 5.18
N SER A 13 14.17 31.08 4.13
CA SER A 13 14.76 32.37 3.74
C SER A 13 13.71 33.45 3.39
N HIS A 14 12.50 33.03 3.00
CA HIS A 14 11.40 33.93 2.62
C HIS A 14 10.44 34.26 3.77
N ASN A 15 10.50 33.56 4.91
CA ASN A 15 9.54 33.70 6.01
C ASN A 15 10.23 34.20 7.28
N ARG A 16 9.98 35.46 7.70
CA ARG A 16 10.65 36.10 8.85
C ARG A 16 10.20 35.61 10.23
N LYS A 17 9.52 34.47 10.32
CA LYS A 17 9.02 33.90 11.58
C LYS A 17 9.96 32.78 12.02
N THR A 18 10.38 32.82 13.28
CA THR A 18 11.08 31.70 13.92
C THR A 18 10.17 30.48 13.92
N SER A 19 10.45 29.53 13.04
CA SER A 19 9.79 28.24 13.01
C SER A 19 10.32 27.40 14.18
N ASN A 20 9.43 26.84 15.01
CA ASN A 20 9.81 25.77 15.93
C ASN A 20 9.96 24.47 15.11
N GLN A 21 10.90 24.44 14.18
CA GLN A 21 11.17 23.24 13.39
C GLN A 21 11.88 22.21 14.26
N HIS A 22 11.24 21.06 14.40
CA HIS A 22 11.89 19.88 14.94
C HIS A 22 12.67 19.21 13.81
N HIS A 23 14.00 19.24 13.88
CA HIS A 23 14.83 18.41 13.02
C HIS A 23 14.50 16.94 13.30
N ARG A 24 13.89 16.27 12.32
CA ARG A 24 13.67 14.82 12.39
C ARG A 24 15.02 14.13 12.25
N LEU A 25 15.56 13.65 13.37
CA LEU A 25 16.77 12.84 13.38
C LEU A 25 16.41 11.42 12.94
N VAL A 26 16.95 11.00 11.80
CA VAL A 26 16.92 9.59 11.44
C VAL A 26 17.96 8.84 12.28
N PRO A 27 17.68 7.59 12.68
CA PRO A 27 18.66 6.76 13.36
C PRO A 27 19.92 6.62 12.48
N ASN A 28 21.11 6.83 13.08
CA ASN A 28 22.38 6.71 12.36
C ASN A 28 22.65 5.26 11.88
N LYS A 29 22.11 4.28 12.62
CA LYS A 29 22.10 2.87 12.22
C LYS A 29 20.65 2.46 11.99
N PRO A 30 20.35 1.72 10.91
CA PRO A 30 19.01 1.18 10.70
C PRO A 30 18.63 0.32 11.90
N VAL A 31 17.44 0.57 12.45
CA VAL A 31 16.89 -0.21 13.55
C VAL A 31 15.91 -1.22 12.95
N THR A 32 16.05 -2.49 13.31
CA THR A 32 15.12 -3.52 12.90
C THR A 32 13.74 -3.27 13.51
N SER A 33 12.68 -3.47 12.73
CA SER A 33 11.31 -3.38 13.22
C SER A 33 11.08 -4.35 14.39
N ILE A 34 10.29 -3.93 15.37
CA ILE A 34 9.76 -4.82 16.42
C ILE A 34 8.67 -5.75 15.88
N TYR A 35 8.06 -5.38 14.76
CA TYR A 35 7.05 -6.17 14.07
C TYR A 35 7.74 -7.10 13.08
N ASN A 36 7.59 -8.40 13.32
CA ASN A 36 8.15 -9.46 12.47
C ASN A 36 7.20 -9.87 11.35
N GLN A 37 5.93 -9.48 11.45
CA GLN A 37 4.92 -9.79 10.44
C GLN A 37 4.88 -8.69 9.38
N VAL A 38 4.70 -9.13 8.15
CA VAL A 38 4.45 -8.24 7.03
C VAL A 38 3.04 -7.65 7.18
N PRO A 39 2.85 -6.35 6.90
CA PRO A 39 1.51 -5.80 6.75
C PRO A 39 0.66 -6.64 5.78
N ARG A 40 -0.65 -6.71 6.02
CA ARG A 40 -1.58 -7.46 5.17
C ARG A 40 -2.65 -6.53 4.61
N GLY A 41 -3.13 -6.82 3.42
CA GLY A 41 -4.21 -6.06 2.77
C GLY A 41 -3.79 -4.66 2.32
N LEU A 42 -2.49 -4.43 2.14
CA LEU A 42 -2.01 -3.21 1.48
C LEU A 42 -1.95 -3.40 -0.04
N PRO A 43 -2.04 -2.29 -0.80
CA PRO A 43 -1.82 -2.28 -2.24
C PRO A 43 -0.49 -2.92 -2.63
N ILE A 44 -0.43 -3.51 -3.83
CA ILE A 44 0.72 -4.31 -4.25
C ILE A 44 2.01 -3.49 -4.37
N ASP A 45 1.88 -2.21 -4.75
CA ASP A 45 2.99 -1.26 -4.88
C ASP A 45 3.60 -0.79 -3.56
N PHE A 46 3.05 -1.23 -2.42
CA PHE A 46 3.69 -1.07 -1.12
C PHE A 46 4.88 -2.02 -0.94
N TYR A 47 4.94 -3.11 -1.69
CA TYR A 47 5.95 -4.15 -1.55
C TYR A 47 7.00 -4.07 -2.65
N ASP A 48 8.23 -4.50 -2.35
CA ASP A 48 9.27 -4.64 -3.38
C ASP A 48 8.87 -5.78 -4.35
N PRO A 49 8.88 -5.56 -5.68
CA PRO A 49 8.57 -6.60 -6.66
C PRO A 49 9.44 -7.85 -6.52
N SER A 50 10.73 -7.69 -6.24
CA SER A 50 11.66 -8.82 -6.05
C SER A 50 11.27 -9.66 -4.83
N TRP A 51 10.85 -8.97 -3.77
CA TRP A 51 10.38 -9.60 -2.56
C TRP A 51 9.05 -10.32 -2.82
N PHE A 52 8.06 -9.65 -3.41
CA PHE A 52 6.75 -10.22 -3.71
C PHE A 52 6.84 -11.45 -4.61
N ASN A 53 7.63 -11.38 -5.69
CA ASN A 53 7.77 -12.46 -6.65
C ASN A 53 8.44 -13.72 -6.06
N SER A 54 9.25 -13.56 -5.02
CA SER A 54 9.88 -14.68 -4.32
C SER A 54 8.94 -15.48 -3.40
N HIS A 55 7.74 -14.95 -3.10
CA HIS A 55 6.78 -15.61 -2.21
C HIS A 55 5.98 -16.69 -2.92
N THR A 56 5.44 -17.63 -2.14
CA THR A 56 4.47 -18.61 -2.64
C THR A 56 3.13 -17.95 -2.95
N ASP A 57 2.36 -18.51 -3.87
CA ASP A 57 1.08 -17.95 -4.32
C ASP A 57 0.06 -17.72 -3.19
N GLY A 58 0.02 -18.65 -2.22
CA GLY A 58 -0.81 -18.48 -1.01
C GLY A 58 -0.37 -17.29 -0.15
N GLN A 59 0.94 -17.07 0.00
CA GLN A 59 1.47 -15.93 0.74
C GLN A 59 1.23 -14.61 -0.01
N LYS A 60 1.41 -14.59 -1.33
CA LYS A 60 1.11 -13.43 -2.17
C LYS A 60 -0.34 -12.98 -1.99
N THR A 61 -1.27 -13.93 -2.02
CA THR A 61 -2.72 -13.69 -1.85
C THR A 61 -3.07 -13.18 -0.45
N LEU A 62 -2.43 -13.70 0.60
CA LEU A 62 -2.68 -13.29 1.98
C LEU A 62 -2.08 -11.91 2.32
N THR A 63 -1.00 -11.53 1.63
CA THR A 63 -0.19 -10.35 2.00
C THR A 63 -0.67 -9.08 1.30
N ALA A 64 -0.88 -9.13 -0.02
CA ALA A 64 -1.12 -7.94 -0.82
C ALA A 64 -2.45 -8.00 -1.57
N ASP A 65 -3.11 -6.85 -1.70
CA ASP A 65 -4.17 -6.69 -2.67
C ASP A 65 -3.57 -6.44 -4.06
N SER A 66 -3.39 -7.53 -4.81
CA SER A 66 -2.80 -7.49 -6.16
C SER A 66 -3.62 -6.72 -7.20
N PHE A 67 -4.85 -6.32 -6.89
CA PHE A 67 -5.69 -5.53 -7.79
C PHE A 67 -5.72 -4.04 -7.44
N ASP A 68 -4.89 -3.61 -6.49
CA ASP A 68 -4.90 -2.25 -5.97
C ASP A 68 -3.48 -1.62 -5.99
N PHE A 69 -3.43 -0.32 -6.30
CA PHE A 69 -2.25 0.53 -6.32
C PHE A 69 -2.48 1.84 -5.55
N ALA A 70 -1.50 2.24 -4.73
CA ALA A 70 -1.51 3.47 -3.95
C ALA A 70 -0.74 4.64 -4.60
N PHE A 71 0.28 4.35 -5.40
CA PHE A 71 1.30 5.30 -5.82
C PHE A 71 1.24 5.58 -7.32
N ILE A 72 1.60 6.81 -7.67
CA ILE A 72 1.79 7.21 -9.06
C ILE A 72 3.13 6.60 -9.55
N PRO A 73 3.19 6.03 -10.77
CA PRO A 73 4.40 5.38 -11.26
C PRO A 73 5.65 6.27 -11.30
N ASP A 74 5.46 7.57 -11.57
CA ASP A 74 6.54 8.55 -11.49
C ASP A 74 6.56 9.25 -10.14
N GLU A 75 7.54 8.89 -9.32
CA GLU A 75 7.83 9.51 -8.02
C GLU A 75 8.02 11.03 -8.13
N SER A 76 8.52 11.51 -9.27
CA SER A 76 8.76 12.94 -9.52
C SER A 76 7.47 13.75 -9.53
N GLU A 77 6.32 13.10 -9.74
CA GLU A 77 5.00 13.71 -9.79
C GLU A 77 4.29 13.70 -8.43
N SER A 78 4.62 12.74 -7.56
CA SER A 78 3.97 12.56 -6.26
C SER A 78 4.31 13.67 -5.25
N LEU A 79 5.56 14.16 -5.24
CA LEU A 79 6.04 15.15 -4.27
C LEU A 79 6.12 16.58 -4.83
N ARG A 80 5.27 16.90 -5.82
CA ARG A 80 5.19 18.26 -6.35
C ARG A 80 4.33 19.12 -5.41
N GLY A 81 4.68 20.39 -5.25
CA GLY A 81 3.84 21.38 -4.55
C GLY A 81 2.54 21.73 -5.29
N ILE A 82 2.22 21.00 -6.37
CA ILE A 82 1.04 21.17 -7.22
C ILE A 82 0.32 19.82 -7.22
N GLN A 83 -1.00 19.86 -7.04
CA GLN A 83 -1.84 18.66 -7.08
C GLN A 83 -1.74 17.97 -8.44
N HIS A 84 -1.56 16.64 -8.40
CA HIS A 84 -1.51 15.84 -9.61
C HIS A 84 -2.93 15.76 -10.22
N PRO A 85 -3.12 15.85 -11.55
CA PRO A 85 -4.45 15.79 -12.17
C PRO A 85 -5.24 14.53 -11.79
N ASN A 86 -4.54 13.43 -11.57
CA ASN A 86 -5.14 12.14 -11.22
C ASN A 86 -5.44 11.97 -9.72
N GLU A 87 -5.06 12.92 -8.86
CA GLU A 87 -5.41 12.90 -7.43
C GLU A 87 -6.93 12.95 -7.20
N ARG A 88 -7.66 13.57 -8.13
CA ARG A 88 -9.13 13.68 -8.08
C ARG A 88 -9.85 12.46 -8.65
N LEU A 89 -9.12 11.50 -9.22
CA LEU A 89 -9.73 10.28 -9.73
C LEU A 89 -10.17 9.41 -8.56
N GLY A 90 -11.31 8.74 -8.75
CA GLY A 90 -11.67 7.64 -7.86
C GLY A 90 -10.65 6.52 -7.99
N HIS A 91 -10.45 5.80 -6.90
CA HIS A 91 -9.52 4.69 -6.77
C HIS A 91 -9.59 3.67 -7.93
N ARG A 92 -10.79 3.28 -8.35
CA ARG A 92 -10.99 2.37 -9.49
C ARG A 92 -10.41 2.93 -10.79
N ASN A 93 -10.73 4.18 -11.11
CA ASN A 93 -10.24 4.83 -12.33
C ASN A 93 -8.73 5.07 -12.26
N PHE A 94 -8.19 5.32 -11.07
CA PHE A 94 -6.76 5.44 -10.85
C PHE A 94 -6.04 4.12 -11.18
N THR A 95 -6.53 3.03 -10.58
CA THR A 95 -5.99 1.67 -10.78
C THR A 95 -6.05 1.28 -12.26
N GLU A 96 -7.19 1.49 -12.94
CA GLU A 96 -7.36 1.20 -14.37
C GLU A 96 -6.38 2.00 -15.25
N ASN A 97 -6.10 3.26 -14.92
CA ASN A 97 -5.22 4.11 -15.73
C ASN A 97 -3.74 3.70 -15.66
N TYR A 98 -3.31 3.13 -14.53
CA TYR A 98 -1.91 2.81 -14.26
C TYR A 98 -1.61 1.32 -14.20
N TRP A 99 -2.64 0.48 -14.39
CA TRP A 99 -2.55 -0.97 -14.31
C TRP A 99 -1.39 -1.52 -15.12
N ASP A 100 -1.39 -1.28 -16.44
CA ASP A 100 -0.42 -1.86 -17.37
C ASP A 100 1.03 -1.50 -17.01
N GLN A 101 1.26 -0.31 -16.46
CA GLN A 101 2.60 0.15 -16.09
C GLN A 101 3.05 -0.39 -14.74
N LEU A 102 2.16 -0.45 -13.76
CA LEU A 102 2.50 -0.86 -12.39
C LEU A 102 2.53 -2.38 -12.21
N ILE A 103 1.85 -3.12 -13.08
CA ILE A 103 1.75 -4.58 -13.01
C ILE A 103 3.00 -5.29 -13.56
N GLU A 104 3.69 -4.69 -14.53
CA GLU A 104 4.83 -5.27 -15.25
C GLU A 104 5.89 -5.95 -14.35
N PRO A 105 6.32 -5.36 -13.21
CA PRO A 105 7.34 -5.97 -12.37
C PRO A 105 6.82 -7.10 -11.45
N TYR A 106 5.51 -7.30 -11.32
CA TYR A 106 4.91 -8.27 -10.40
C TYR A 106 4.38 -9.52 -11.11
N ASP A 107 4.65 -10.70 -10.53
CA ASP A 107 4.10 -11.97 -11.00
C ASP A 107 2.78 -12.30 -10.28
N ILE A 108 1.68 -12.02 -11.01
CA ILE A 108 0.30 -12.16 -10.53
C ILE A 108 -0.41 -13.32 -11.25
N SER A 109 0.34 -14.19 -11.93
CA SER A 109 -0.19 -15.34 -12.67
C SER A 109 -1.12 -16.21 -11.82
N HIS A 110 -0.81 -16.35 -10.53
CA HIS A 110 -1.58 -17.10 -9.55
C HIS A 110 -3.02 -16.61 -9.32
N LYS A 111 -3.34 -15.33 -9.56
CA LYS A 111 -4.72 -14.83 -9.45
C LYS A 111 -5.52 -15.00 -10.72
N ILE A 112 -4.86 -15.00 -11.88
CA ILE A 112 -5.52 -15.20 -13.19
C ILE A 112 -6.04 -16.64 -13.32
N THR A 113 -5.36 -17.61 -12.71
CA THR A 113 -5.76 -19.03 -12.77
C THR A 113 -6.93 -19.39 -11.85
N ASN A 114 -7.23 -18.57 -10.84
CA ASN A 114 -8.22 -18.90 -9.78
C ASN A 114 -9.64 -18.37 -10.05
N GLU A 115 -9.93 -17.78 -11.21
CA GLU A 115 -11.30 -17.33 -11.55
C GLU A 115 -12.26 -18.49 -11.88
N GLU A 116 -11.77 -19.73 -12.01
CA GLU A 116 -12.59 -20.90 -12.34
C GLU A 116 -13.06 -21.73 -11.12
N ASP A 117 -12.60 -21.47 -9.89
CA ASP A 117 -12.84 -22.42 -8.78
C ASP A 117 -13.14 -21.77 -7.41
N LEU A 118 -14.01 -20.75 -7.39
CA LEU A 118 -14.61 -20.27 -6.15
C LEU A 118 -15.92 -21.02 -5.84
N GLU A 119 -15.81 -22.32 -5.59
CA GLU A 119 -16.78 -23.07 -4.78
C GLU A 119 -16.31 -23.04 -3.32
N THR A 120 -17.18 -22.46 -2.49
CA THR A 120 -17.09 -22.41 -1.02
C THR A 120 -16.87 -23.79 -0.38
N SER A 121 -15.98 -23.87 0.62
CA SER A 121 -16.19 -24.53 1.93
C SER A 121 -14.88 -25.00 2.57
N GLY A 122 -14.65 -24.61 3.83
CA GLY A 122 -13.58 -25.19 4.62
C GLY A 122 -13.29 -24.44 5.92
N ASP A 123 -14.33 -24.25 6.74
CA ASP A 123 -14.21 -23.97 8.17
C ASP A 123 -13.08 -24.78 8.80
N SER A 124 -11.98 -24.11 9.16
CA SER A 124 -10.94 -24.68 10.01
C SER A 124 -10.97 -23.89 11.31
N ASN A 125 -11.81 -24.37 12.23
CA ASN A 125 -11.68 -24.11 13.66
C ASN A 125 -10.28 -24.52 14.10
N ASP A 126 -9.38 -23.55 14.26
CA ASP A 126 -8.15 -23.73 15.03
C ASP A 126 -8.39 -23.04 16.37
N GLU A 127 -8.65 -23.84 17.41
CA GLU A 127 -8.80 -23.38 18.79
C GLU A 127 -7.47 -22.75 19.25
N ILE A 128 -7.42 -21.42 19.27
CA ILE A 128 -6.39 -20.67 20.00
C ILE A 128 -6.99 -20.27 21.34
N ASP A 129 -6.67 -21.05 22.37
CA ASP A 129 -6.86 -20.69 23.77
C ASP A 129 -5.72 -19.71 24.15
N ASP A 130 -5.96 -18.41 24.03
CA ASP A 130 -5.12 -17.38 24.66
C ASP A 130 -5.97 -16.16 25.03
N ASP A 131 -6.18 -16.02 26.34
CA ASP A 131 -6.90 -14.95 27.01
C ASP A 131 -6.31 -13.56 26.66
N SER A 132 -6.87 -12.91 25.65
CA SER A 132 -6.69 -11.47 25.47
C SER A 132 -8.01 -10.81 25.10
N GLU A 133 -8.42 -9.85 25.93
CA GLU A 133 -9.69 -9.13 25.79
C GLU A 133 -9.79 -8.48 24.41
N VAL A 134 -10.71 -9.01 23.60
CA VAL A 134 -11.01 -8.52 22.26
C VAL A 134 -11.81 -7.22 22.38
N VAL A 135 -11.18 -6.08 22.08
CA VAL A 135 -11.92 -4.83 21.85
C VAL A 135 -12.51 -4.90 20.44
N SER A 136 -13.79 -5.27 20.36
CA SER A 136 -14.55 -5.28 19.11
C SER A 136 -14.59 -3.88 18.49
N LEU A 137 -13.85 -3.69 17.39
CA LEU A 137 -14.06 -2.58 16.47
C LEU A 137 -14.82 -3.12 15.26
N GLU A 138 -16.14 -3.22 15.39
CA GLU A 138 -17.01 -3.42 14.23
C GLU A 138 -17.04 -2.12 13.42
N VAL A 139 -16.23 -2.06 12.36
CA VAL A 139 -16.42 -1.08 11.29
C VAL A 139 -16.77 -1.85 10.03
N TYR A 140 -18.08 -2.00 9.81
CA TYR A 140 -18.62 -2.51 8.55
C TYR A 140 -18.31 -1.52 7.42
N PHE A 141 -17.33 -1.84 6.58
CA PHE A 141 -17.24 -1.28 5.23
C PHE A 141 -17.92 -2.23 4.26
N THR A 142 -19.24 -2.10 4.12
CA THR A 142 -19.98 -2.70 3.02
C THR A 142 -19.76 -1.85 1.76
N TYR A 143 -19.05 -2.38 0.77
CA TYR A 143 -18.99 -1.77 -0.57
C TYR A 143 -20.19 -2.27 -1.41
N PRO A 144 -21.05 -1.37 -1.90
CA PRO A 144 -22.17 -1.76 -2.76
C PRO A 144 -21.68 -2.07 -4.19
N ASN A 145 -22.06 -3.26 -4.66
CA ASN A 145 -22.27 -3.65 -6.06
C ASN A 145 -21.07 -3.53 -7.04
N ARG A 146 -20.39 -4.68 -7.20
CA ARG A 146 -19.52 -5.01 -8.34
C ARG A 146 -20.38 -5.16 -9.63
N PRO A 147 -20.11 -4.43 -10.73
CA PRO A 147 -20.76 -4.70 -12.01
C PRO A 147 -20.22 -6.00 -12.61
N GLN A 148 -21.13 -6.89 -13.01
CA GLN A 148 -20.85 -8.09 -13.80
C GLN A 148 -20.69 -7.67 -15.26
N LEU A 149 -19.56 -7.97 -15.89
CA LEU A 149 -19.36 -7.76 -17.33
C LEU A 149 -20.01 -8.92 -18.09
N SER A 150 -20.81 -8.60 -19.12
CA SER A 150 -21.49 -9.55 -20.02
C SER A 150 -20.62 -9.96 -21.19
#